data_AF-A0A965UUR7-F1
#
_entry.id   AF-A0A965UUR7-F1
#
_cell.length_a   1.000
_cell.length_b   1.000
_cell.length_c   1.000
_cell.angle_alpha   90.00
_cell.angle_beta   90.00
_cell.angle_gamma   90.00
#
_symmetry.space_group_name_H-M   'P 1'
#
loop_
_entity.id
_entity.type
_entity.pdbx_description
1 polymer ?
#
loop_
_entity_poly.entity_id
_entity_poly.type
_entity_poly.pdbx_seq_one_letter_code
_entity_poly.pdbx_strand_id
1 'polypeptide(L)' 'MHKDILFLSNFKPFGELLKQIQNMREDAIGSLLEAKTEHIQQISGQIIAFDSILQLTEAKDVIKKTDNLP' A
#
# COMPACT_ATOMS: atom_id res chain seq x y z
N MET A 1 7.85 4.39 -16.76
CA MET A 1 7.18 4.06 -15.48
C MET A 1 7.84 2.89 -14.74
N HIS A 2 8.05 1.73 -15.37
CA HIS A 2 8.62 0.55 -14.69
C HIS A 2 10.09 0.72 -14.20
N LYS A 3 10.88 1.59 -14.85
CA LYS A 3 12.30 1.84 -14.48
C LYS A 3 12.46 2.55 -13.14
N ASP A 4 11.57 3.49 -12.81
CA ASP A 4 11.68 4.30 -11.59
C ASP A 4 11.32 3.44 -10.37
N ILE A 5 10.26 2.65 -10.45
CA ILE A 5 9.89 1.68 -9.41
C ILE A 5 11.00 0.64 -9.23
N LEU A 6 11.57 0.13 -10.32
CA LEU A 6 12.69 -0.81 -10.25
C LEU A 6 13.90 -0.20 -9.54
N PHE A 7 14.24 1.06 -9.85
CA PHE A 7 15.30 1.78 -9.16
C PHE A 7 14.99 1.95 -7.66
N LEU A 8 13.80 2.44 -7.33
CA LEU A 8 13.34 2.65 -5.96
C LEU A 8 13.28 1.34 -5.14
N SER A 9 12.95 0.21 -5.77
CA SER A 9 12.90 -1.11 -5.13
C SER A 9 14.23 -1.60 -4.56
N ASN A 10 15.35 -0.95 -4.88
CA ASN A 10 16.66 -1.26 -4.32
C ASN A 10 16.90 -0.58 -2.96
N PHE A 11 16.02 0.34 -2.55
CA PHE A 11 16.15 1.08 -1.30
C PHE A 11 15.17 0.54 -0.27
N LYS A 12 15.70 0.00 0.83
CA LYS A 12 14.91 -0.52 1.96
C LYS A 12 13.82 0.45 2.47
N PRO A 13 14.08 1.77 2.59
CA PRO A 13 13.04 2.71 3.01
C PRO A 13 11.80 2.75 2.09
N PHE A 14 11.98 2.50 0.80
CA PHE A 14 10.85 2.46 -0.13
C PHE A 14 9.96 1.25 0.13
N GLY A 15 10.54 0.07 0.36
CA GLY A 15 9.78 -1.10 0.76
C GLY A 15 9.07 -0.95 2.09
N GLU A 16 9.72 -0.33 3.08
CA GLU A 16 9.11 -0.03 4.38
C GLU A 16 7.93 0.97 4.25
N LEU A 17 8.05 1.95 3.35
CA LEU A 17 6.93 2.84 3.01
C LEU A 17 5.75 2.05 2.42
N LEU A 18 6.01 1.10 1.51
CA LEU A 18 4.95 0.28 0.92
C LEU A 18 4.29 -0.63 1.97
N LYS A 19 5.05 -1.16 2.94
CA LYS A 19 4.47 -1.87 4.10
C LYS A 19 3.56 -0.97 4.93
N GLN A 20 3.96 0.28 5.17
CA GLN A 20 3.10 1.25 5.87
C GLN A 20 1.80 1.50 5.12
N ILE A 21 1.85 1.71 3.81
CA ILE A 21 0.65 1.89 2.98
C ILE A 21 -0.24 0.65 3.00
N GLN A 22 0.35 -0.55 2.98
CA GLN A 22 -0.38 -1.80 3.12
C GLN A 22 -1.10 -1.88 4.48
N ASN A 23 -0.44 -1.51 5.57
CA ASN A 23 -1.08 -1.47 6.89
C ASN A 23 -2.23 -0.44 6.94
N MET A 24 -2.03 0.75 6.38
CA MET A 24 -3.10 1.77 6.29
C MET A 24 -4.32 1.27 5.52
N ARG A 25 -4.13 0.42 4.50
CA ARG A 25 -5.24 -0.23 3.81
C ARG A 25 -5.98 -1.20 4.72
N GLU A 26 -5.28 -2.06 5.46
CA GLU A 26 -5.92 -3.00 6.39
C GLU A 26 -6.68 -2.26 7.49
N ASP A 27 -6.13 -1.16 8.02
CA ASP A 27 -6.80 -0.30 9.00
C ASP A 27 -8.08 0.32 8.43
N ALA A 28 -8.05 0.76 7.16
CA ALA A 28 -9.22 1.30 6.48
C ALA A 28 -10.28 0.22 6.21
N ILE A 29 -9.87 -1.01 5.84
CA ILE A 29 -10.78 -2.16 5.71
C ILE A 29 -11.43 -2.47 7.07
N GLY A 30 -10.65 -2.50 8.14
CA GLY A 30 -11.17 -2.66 9.51
C GLY A 30 -12.19 -1.58 9.86
N SER A 31 -11.87 -0.32 9.55
CA SER A 31 -12.76 0.81 9.77
C SER A 31 -14.06 0.72 8.95
N LEU A 32 -14.01 0.17 7.74
CA LEU A 32 -15.18 -0.01 6.88
C LEU A 32 -16.19 -0.99 7.48
N LEU A 33 -15.72 -2.05 8.15
CA LEU A 33 -16.58 -3.05 8.80
C LEU A 33 -17.45 -2.45 9.91
N GLU A 34 -16.96 -1.40 10.57
CA GLU A 34 -17.63 -0.71 11.67
C GLU A 34 -18.29 0.62 11.23
N ALA A 35 -18.21 0.95 9.95
CA ALA A 35 -18.62 2.26 9.45
C ALA A 35 -20.14 2.44 9.39
N LYS A 36 -20.59 3.64 9.78
CA LYS A 36 -21.94 4.12 9.44
C LYS A 36 -22.05 4.35 7.93
N THR A 37 -23.27 4.23 7.40
CA THR A 37 -23.56 4.36 5.96
C THR A 37 -22.99 5.64 5.34
N GLU A 38 -23.04 6.77 6.05
CA GLU A 38 -22.50 8.06 5.60
C GLU A 38 -20.97 8.09 5.38
N HIS A 39 -20.23 7.18 6.02
CA HIS A 39 -18.77 7.11 5.91
C HIS A 39 -18.28 5.99 4.98
N ILE A 40 -19.14 5.05 4.59
CA ILE A 40 -18.78 3.91 3.72
C ILE A 40 -18.09 4.37 2.45
N GLN A 41 -18.63 5.37 1.76
CA GLN A 41 -18.08 5.82 0.48
C GLN A 41 -16.69 6.46 0.64
N GLN A 42 -16.49 7.26 1.69
CA GLN A 42 -15.22 7.90 1.98
C GLN A 42 -14.14 6.85 2.29
N ILE A 43 -14.44 5.90 3.17
CA ILE A 43 -13.49 4.84 3.55
C ILE A 43 -13.20 3.93 2.36
N SER A 44 -14.22 3.60 1.56
CA SER A 44 -14.03 2.84 0.31
C SER A 44 -13.10 3.56 -0.67
N GLY A 45 -13.21 4.88 -0.78
CA GLY A 45 -12.29 5.69 -1.59
C GLY A 45 -10.84 5.64 -1.10
N GLN A 46 -10.63 5.61 0.22
CA GLN A 46 -9.29 5.45 0.80
C GLN A 46 -8.69 4.09 0.46
N ILE A 47 -9.46 3.01 0.63
CA ILE A 47 -9.02 1.64 0.28
C ILE A 47 -8.59 1.57 -1.18
N ILE A 48 -9.41 2.09 -2.09
CA ILE A 48 -9.11 2.12 -3.54
C ILE A 48 -7.83 2.91 -3.83
N ALA A 49 -7.61 4.03 -3.15
CA ALA A 49 -6.39 4.83 -3.32
C ALA A 49 -5.14 4.06 -2.88
N PHE A 50 -5.19 3.38 -1.73
CA PHE A 50 -4.09 2.54 -1.26
C PHE A 50 -3.82 1.37 -2.20
N ASP A 51 -4.86 0.65 -2.64
CA ASP A 51 -4.71 -0.45 -3.59
C ASP A 51 -4.12 0.02 -4.92
N SER A 52 -4.53 1.18 -5.42
CA SER A 52 -3.98 1.77 -6.65
C SER A 52 -2.48 2.01 -6.52
N ILE A 53 -2.01 2.55 -5.38
CA ILE A 53 -0.58 2.75 -5.12
C ILE A 53 0.15 1.40 -5.06
N LEU A 54 -0.36 0.45 -4.28
CA LEU A 54 0.27 -0.86 -4.10
C LEU A 54 0.38 -1.63 -5.42
N GLN A 55 -0.63 -1.53 -6.28
CA GLN A 55 -0.61 -2.11 -7.62
C GLN A 55 0.38 -1.39 -8.54
N LEU A 56 0.38 -0.05 -8.54
CA LEU A 56 1.27 0.78 -9.36
C LEU A 56 2.74 0.48 -9.08
N THR A 57 3.08 0.19 -7.83
CA THR A 57 4.46 -0.03 -7.37
C THR A 57 4.86 -1.50 -7.31
N GLU A 58 3.99 -2.43 -7.72
CA GLU A 58 4.23 -3.88 -7.59
C GLU A 58 4.63 -4.25 -6.14
N ALA A 59 3.92 -3.66 -5.17
CA ALA A 59 4.36 -3.62 -3.77
C ALA A 59 4.64 -5.01 -3.17
N LYS A 60 3.89 -6.03 -3.58
CA LYS A 60 4.12 -7.42 -3.15
C LYS A 60 5.55 -7.89 -3.43
N ASP A 61 6.04 -7.62 -4.63
CA ASP A 61 7.38 -8.06 -5.05
C ASP A 61 8.47 -7.17 -4.44
N VAL A 62 8.22 -5.86 -4.34
CA VAL A 62 9.13 -4.90 -3.70
C VAL A 62 9.30 -5.19 -2.21
N ILE A 63 8.22 -5.46 -1.49
CA ILE A 63 8.23 -5.78 -0.06
C ILE A 63 9.00 -7.09 0.18
N LYS A 64 8.71 -8.14 -0.61
CA LYS A 64 9.44 -9.41 -0.54
C LYS A 64 10.94 -9.23 -0.78
N LYS A 65 11.32 -8.39 -1.74
CA LYS A 65 12.73 -8.04 -1.98
C LYS A 65 13.34 -7.31 -0.79
N THR A 66 12.59 -6.40 -0.18
CA THR A 66 13.03 -5.57 0.96
C THR A 66 13.38 -6.40 2.19
N ASP A 67 12.66 -7.50 2.45
CA ASP A 67 12.97 -8.42 3.56
C ASP A 67 14.33 -9.12 3.40
N ASN A 68 14.89 -9.10 2.18
CA ASN A 68 16.20 -9.66 1.85
C ASN A 68 17.29 -8.58 1.66
N LEU A 69 16.95 -7.31 1.81
CA LEU A 69 17.92 -6.21 1.73
C LEU A 69 18.61 -6.02 3.10
N PRO A 70 19.95 -5.78 3.10
CA PRO A 70 20.71 -5.54 4.33
C PRO A 70 20.13 -4.39 5.17
#